data_AF-A0A3D2DHY7-F1
#
_entry.id   AF-A0A3D2DHY7-F1
#
_cell.length_a   1.000
_cell.length_b   1.000
_cell.length_c   1.000
_cell.angle_alpha   90.00
_cell.angle_beta   90.00
_cell.angle_gamma   90.00
#
_symmetry.space_group_name_H-M   'P 1'
#
loop_
_entity.id
_entity.type
_entity.pdbx_description
1 polymer ?
#
loop_
_entity_poly.entity_id
_entity_poly.type
_entity_poly.pdbx_seq_one_letter_code
_entity_poly.pdbx_strand_id
1 'polypeptide(L)'
;ICIKDMAGLLVPAKATELVQALKEGSSLPIQMHTHYTSGVASMTYMKAVEAGADIIDTAMSPFSMGTSQPATEVMVEAFKGTEYDTGLDQNLLAEIAAYFQPMREEALKSGLMNTKVLGVNIKTLLYQVPGGMLSNLVSQLKEAGAEDKYQAVLEEIPKVRKDFGEPPLVTPSSQIVGTQAVLNVLQGERYKMITKESKKVLMGEFGQTIKPFNPEVQKKAIGDATPITCRPADLIEPQLEKFKNDPVVQQYKQQDEDVLSYALFPAVATEFFKYREAQQKKVDPAKADTANKAYPV
;
A
#
# COMPACT_ATOMS: atom_id res chain seq x y z
N ILE A 1 17.65 -3.96 -9.60
CA ILE A 1 17.16 -2.76 -8.86
C ILE A 1 15.75 -2.49 -9.34
N CYS A 2 14.80 -2.19 -8.44
CA CYS A 2 13.43 -1.88 -8.81
C CYS A 2 13.12 -0.40 -8.52
N ILE A 3 12.61 0.31 -9.52
CA ILE A 3 12.01 1.63 -9.35
C ILE A 3 10.52 1.41 -9.06
N LYS A 4 10.14 1.55 -7.79
CA LYS A 4 8.75 1.42 -7.33
C LYS A 4 8.07 2.79 -7.23
N ASP A 5 7.42 3.20 -8.32
CA ASP A 5 6.56 4.38 -8.38
C ASP A 5 5.11 4.03 -8.01
N MET A 6 4.90 3.82 -6.71
CA MET A 6 3.62 3.38 -6.13
C MET A 6 2.45 4.33 -6.37
N ALA A 7 2.70 5.61 -6.66
CA ALA A 7 1.67 6.63 -6.87
C ALA A 7 1.54 7.07 -8.34
N GLY A 8 2.38 6.56 -9.25
CA GLY A 8 2.34 6.97 -10.66
C GLY A 8 2.80 8.42 -10.87
N LEU A 9 3.86 8.83 -10.19
CA LEU A 9 4.41 10.20 -10.20
C LEU A 9 5.50 10.40 -11.23
N LEU A 10 6.16 9.32 -11.65
CA LEU A 10 7.30 9.39 -12.55
C LEU A 10 6.81 9.76 -13.96
N VAL A 11 7.22 10.93 -14.43
CA VAL A 11 6.93 11.41 -15.79
C VAL A 11 7.99 10.92 -16.78
N PRO A 12 7.65 10.79 -18.08
CA PRO A 12 8.50 10.09 -19.05
C PRO A 12 9.94 10.64 -19.16
N ALA A 13 10.11 11.96 -19.20
CA ALA A 13 11.44 12.58 -19.27
C ALA A 13 12.32 12.22 -18.06
N LYS A 14 11.73 12.18 -16.86
CA LYS A 14 12.45 11.80 -15.63
C LYS A 14 12.71 10.30 -15.54
N ALA A 15 11.89 9.47 -16.19
CA ALA A 15 12.16 8.04 -16.29
C ALA A 15 13.43 7.77 -17.09
N THR A 16 13.61 8.44 -18.23
CA THR A 16 14.84 8.33 -19.03
C THR A 16 16.08 8.72 -18.21
N GLU A 17 16.06 9.91 -17.60
CA GLU A 17 17.18 10.38 -16.76
C GLU A 17 17.52 9.38 -15.64
N LEU A 18 16.50 8.90 -14.92
CA LEU A 18 16.68 7.99 -13.80
C LEU A 18 17.23 6.63 -14.22
N VAL A 19 16.67 6.03 -15.28
CA VAL A 19 17.08 4.71 -15.76
C VAL A 19 18.52 4.77 -16.27
N GLN A 20 18.87 5.78 -17.07
CA GLN A 20 20.24 5.95 -17.57
C GLN A 20 21.24 6.08 -16.43
N ALA A 21 20.96 6.96 -15.45
CA ALA A 21 21.81 7.12 -14.27
C ALA A 21 21.99 5.80 -13.48
N LEU A 22 20.95 4.98 -13.36
CA LEU A 22 21.04 3.69 -12.69
C LEU A 22 21.85 2.66 -13.50
N LYS A 23 21.71 2.64 -14.83
CA LYS A 23 22.48 1.75 -15.71
C LYS A 23 23.97 2.14 -15.77
N GLU A 24 24.27 3.43 -15.67
CA GLU A 24 25.65 3.93 -15.54
C GLU A 24 26.27 3.54 -14.18
N GLY A 25 25.48 3.58 -13.11
CA GLY A 25 25.95 3.31 -11.74
C GLY A 25 25.90 1.84 -11.32
N SER A 26 25.25 0.95 -12.09
CA SER A 26 25.02 -0.45 -11.70
C SER A 26 24.86 -1.36 -12.91
N SER A 27 25.45 -2.56 -12.82
CA SER A 27 25.27 -3.63 -13.81
C SER A 27 24.04 -4.51 -13.54
N LEU A 28 23.29 -4.26 -12.46
CA LEU A 28 22.10 -5.04 -12.12
C LEU A 28 20.95 -4.69 -13.07
N PRO A 29 20.09 -5.67 -13.42
CA PRO A 29 18.87 -5.38 -14.17
C PRO A 29 17.98 -4.36 -13.46
N ILE A 30 17.37 -3.46 -14.23
CA ILE A 30 16.47 -2.41 -13.77
C ILE A 30 15.03 -2.83 -14.07
N GLN A 31 14.20 -2.93 -13.04
CA GLN A 31 12.76 -3.21 -13.13
C GLN A 31 11.97 -1.93 -12.83
N MET A 32 10.98 -1.64 -13.68
CA MET A 32 10.05 -0.54 -13.51
C MET A 32 8.72 -1.05 -12.97
N HIS A 33 8.25 -0.44 -11.89
CA HIS A 33 6.92 -0.67 -11.34
C HIS A 33 6.24 0.68 -11.15
N THR A 34 5.19 0.98 -11.92
CA THR A 34 4.41 2.22 -11.77
C THR A 34 2.91 1.96 -11.82
N HIS A 35 2.13 2.88 -11.26
CA HIS A 35 0.67 2.88 -11.28
C HIS A 35 0.14 3.89 -12.32
N TYR A 36 -1.01 3.60 -12.92
CA TYR A 36 -1.63 4.38 -14.00
C TYR A 36 -2.46 5.56 -13.51
N THR A 37 -2.44 5.88 -12.21
CA THR A 37 -3.40 6.81 -11.59
C THR A 37 -3.36 8.19 -12.25
N SER A 38 -2.17 8.66 -12.62
CA SER A 38 -1.95 9.95 -13.30
C SER A 38 -2.17 9.91 -14.81
N GLY A 39 -2.31 8.72 -15.40
CA GLY A 39 -2.46 8.50 -16.84
C GLY A 39 -1.14 8.47 -17.63
N VAL A 40 0.02 8.74 -17.02
CA VAL A 40 1.30 8.84 -17.75
C VAL A 40 2.11 7.54 -17.78
N ALA A 41 1.71 6.53 -17.02
CA ALA A 41 2.49 5.32 -16.76
C ALA A 41 2.95 4.54 -18.01
N SER A 42 2.10 4.39 -19.03
CA SER A 42 2.49 3.74 -20.30
C SER A 42 3.58 4.52 -21.02
N MET A 43 3.46 5.85 -21.11
CA MET A 43 4.50 6.72 -21.69
C MET A 43 5.80 6.65 -20.88
N THR A 44 5.68 6.56 -19.55
CA THR A 44 6.81 6.39 -18.63
C THR A 44 7.52 5.06 -18.89
N TYR A 45 6.79 3.97 -19.11
CA TYR A 45 7.38 2.68 -19.48
C TYR A 45 8.05 2.71 -20.85
N MET A 46 7.41 3.29 -21.87
CA MET A 46 8.05 3.46 -23.19
C MET A 46 9.41 4.14 -23.05
N LYS A 47 9.48 5.26 -22.32
CA LYS A 47 10.72 6.01 -22.10
C LYS A 47 11.73 5.32 -21.19
N ALA A 48 11.28 4.49 -20.25
CA ALA A 48 12.17 3.70 -19.41
C ALA A 48 12.80 2.53 -20.19
N VAL A 49 12.02 1.83 -21.02
CA VAL A 49 12.51 0.72 -21.85
C VAL A 49 13.51 1.24 -22.89
N GLU A 50 13.18 2.34 -23.60
CA GLU A 50 14.11 3.02 -24.52
C GLU A 50 15.40 3.49 -23.82
N ALA A 51 15.35 3.75 -22.51
CA ALA A 51 16.50 4.15 -21.70
C ALA A 51 17.32 2.96 -21.16
N GLY A 52 16.91 1.73 -21.43
CA GLY A 52 17.61 0.51 -21.03
C GLY A 52 17.07 -0.16 -19.76
N ALA A 53 15.82 0.11 -19.36
CA ALA A 53 15.15 -0.69 -18.33
C ALA A 53 14.93 -2.12 -18.85
N ASP A 54 15.19 -3.10 -18.00
CA ASP A 54 15.22 -4.52 -18.38
C ASP A 54 13.87 -5.22 -18.18
N ILE A 55 13.04 -4.74 -17.24
CA ILE A 55 11.75 -5.34 -16.87
C ILE A 55 10.73 -4.23 -16.60
N ILE A 56 9.46 -4.43 -16.99
CA ILE A 56 8.33 -3.57 -16.61
C ILE A 56 7.19 -4.41 -15.99
N ASP A 57 6.50 -3.86 -14.98
CA ASP A 57 5.34 -4.52 -14.36
C ASP A 57 4.04 -4.05 -15.01
N THR A 58 3.21 -4.98 -15.48
CA THR A 58 1.89 -4.70 -16.05
C THR A 58 0.80 -5.51 -15.36
N ALA A 59 -0.46 -5.17 -15.62
CA ALA A 59 -1.62 -5.94 -15.18
C ALA A 59 -2.46 -6.36 -16.38
N MET A 60 -3.12 -7.52 -16.32
CA MET A 60 -4.06 -7.92 -17.37
C MET A 60 -5.19 -6.88 -17.50
N SER A 61 -5.65 -6.63 -18.73
CA SER A 61 -6.56 -5.52 -19.03
C SER A 61 -7.79 -5.41 -18.11
N PRO A 62 -8.46 -6.50 -17.66
CA PRO A 62 -9.61 -6.39 -16.76
C PRO A 62 -9.29 -5.86 -15.37
N PHE A 63 -8.02 -5.82 -14.96
CA PHE A 63 -7.58 -5.26 -13.68
C PHE A 63 -6.48 -4.22 -13.85
N SER A 64 -6.29 -3.70 -15.07
CA SER A 64 -5.33 -2.65 -15.40
C SER A 64 -5.92 -1.24 -15.27
N MET A 65 -5.08 -0.22 -15.51
CA MET A 65 -5.43 1.20 -15.56
C MET A 65 -5.90 1.76 -14.20
N GLY A 66 -6.26 3.04 -14.17
CA GLY A 66 -6.66 3.73 -12.95
C GLY A 66 -5.59 3.58 -11.86
N THR A 67 -5.98 3.09 -10.69
CA THR A 67 -5.04 2.85 -9.58
C THR A 67 -4.21 1.57 -9.71
N SER A 68 -4.30 0.83 -10.83
CA SER A 68 -3.49 -0.35 -11.15
C SER A 68 -2.33 -0.01 -12.11
N GLN A 69 -1.73 -1.01 -12.75
CA GLN A 69 -0.63 -0.87 -13.73
C GLN A 69 -1.16 -0.65 -15.17
N PRO A 70 -0.32 -0.22 -16.13
CA PRO A 70 -0.63 -0.35 -17.57
C PRO A 70 -1.03 -1.78 -17.96
N ALA A 71 -1.89 -1.90 -18.97
CA ALA A 71 -2.35 -3.20 -19.47
C ALA A 71 -1.21 -3.99 -20.14
N THR A 72 -1.06 -5.27 -19.78
CA THR A 72 -0.03 -6.17 -20.33
C THR A 72 -0.14 -6.27 -21.85
N GLU A 73 -1.34 -6.53 -22.35
CA GLU A 73 -1.65 -6.74 -23.77
C GLU A 73 -1.26 -5.52 -24.60
N VAL A 74 -1.53 -4.33 -24.06
CA VAL A 74 -1.23 -3.04 -24.71
C VAL A 74 0.27 -2.80 -24.76
N MET A 75 1.00 -3.06 -23.67
CA MET A 75 2.46 -2.87 -23.67
C MET A 75 3.16 -3.89 -24.59
N VAL A 76 2.68 -5.14 -24.63
CA VAL A 76 3.18 -6.16 -25.57
C VAL A 76 2.96 -5.73 -27.01
N GLU A 77 1.77 -5.22 -27.35
CA GLU A 77 1.51 -4.75 -28.72
C GLU A 77 2.34 -3.52 -29.07
N ALA A 78 2.53 -2.61 -28.10
CA ALA A 78 3.30 -1.38 -28.31
C ALA A 78 4.79 -1.64 -28.64
N PHE A 79 5.36 -2.73 -28.12
CA PHE A 79 6.76 -3.11 -28.41
C PHE A 79 6.92 -4.12 -29.54
N LYS A 80 5.82 -4.65 -30.09
CA LYS A 80 5.85 -5.65 -31.15
C LYS A 80 6.55 -5.12 -32.41
N GLY A 81 7.49 -5.90 -32.95
CA GLY A 81 8.30 -5.53 -34.11
C GLY A 81 9.39 -4.48 -33.84
N THR A 82 9.57 -4.06 -32.59
CA THR A 82 10.70 -3.20 -32.17
C THR A 82 11.88 -4.05 -31.69
N GLU A 83 13.01 -3.43 -31.37
CA GLU A 83 14.13 -4.11 -30.71
C GLU A 83 13.80 -4.60 -29.28
N TYR A 84 12.68 -4.12 -28.72
CA TYR A 84 12.18 -4.47 -27.38
C TYR A 84 11.01 -5.47 -27.43
N ASP A 85 10.77 -6.12 -28.58
CA ASP A 85 9.70 -7.10 -28.73
C ASP A 85 9.81 -8.22 -27.68
N THR A 86 8.73 -8.44 -26.95
CA THR A 86 8.67 -9.42 -25.86
C THR A 86 8.46 -10.86 -26.34
N GLY A 87 7.99 -11.04 -27.59
CA GLY A 87 7.64 -12.34 -28.15
C GLY A 87 6.41 -13.01 -27.53
N LEU A 88 5.63 -12.29 -26.71
CA LEU A 88 4.42 -12.84 -26.08
C LEU A 88 3.24 -12.93 -27.06
N ASP A 89 2.48 -14.02 -26.98
CA ASP A 89 1.34 -14.27 -27.86
C ASP A 89 0.10 -13.49 -27.41
N GLN A 90 -0.36 -12.57 -28.27
CA GLN A 90 -1.56 -11.77 -28.04
C GLN A 90 -2.84 -12.61 -27.87
N ASN A 91 -2.95 -13.76 -28.51
CA ASN A 91 -4.13 -14.62 -28.38
C ASN A 91 -4.19 -15.24 -26.97
N LEU A 92 -3.06 -15.74 -26.47
CA LEU A 92 -2.97 -16.27 -25.11
C LEU A 92 -3.23 -15.18 -24.06
N LEU A 93 -2.72 -13.97 -24.28
CA LEU A 93 -3.01 -12.83 -23.41
C LEU A 93 -4.51 -12.48 -23.41
N ALA A 94 -5.16 -12.51 -24.57
CA ALA A 94 -6.60 -12.28 -24.68
C ALA A 94 -7.42 -13.37 -23.97
N GLU A 95 -7.00 -14.64 -24.04
CA GLU A 95 -7.63 -15.74 -23.30
C GLU A 95 -7.54 -15.52 -21.78
N ILE A 96 -6.37 -15.10 -21.27
CA ILE A 96 -6.18 -14.78 -19.86
C ILE A 96 -7.05 -13.59 -19.45
N ALA A 97 -7.13 -12.55 -20.29
CA ALA A 97 -8.00 -11.40 -20.04
C ALA A 97 -9.48 -11.83 -19.97
N ALA A 98 -9.93 -12.70 -20.88
CA ALA A 98 -11.28 -13.24 -20.89
C ALA A 98 -11.59 -14.06 -19.62
N TYR A 99 -10.61 -14.79 -19.09
CA TYR A 99 -10.75 -15.51 -17.81
C TYR A 99 -10.99 -14.57 -16.63
N PHE A 100 -10.31 -13.42 -16.57
CA PHE A 100 -10.46 -12.45 -15.48
C PHE A 100 -11.68 -11.52 -15.63
N GLN A 101 -12.25 -11.39 -16.83
CA GLN A 101 -13.36 -10.48 -17.09
C GLN A 101 -14.59 -10.73 -16.17
N PRO A 102 -15.09 -11.96 -15.99
CA PRO A 102 -16.23 -12.21 -15.09
C PRO A 102 -15.96 -11.79 -13.65
N MET A 103 -14.73 -11.96 -13.16
CA MET A 103 -14.33 -11.56 -11.81
C MET A 103 -14.33 -10.04 -11.64
N ARG A 104 -13.90 -9.30 -12.68
CA ARG A 104 -14.01 -7.83 -12.71
C ARG A 104 -15.47 -7.41 -12.62
N GLU A 105 -16.35 -8.01 -13.42
CA GLU A 105 -17.79 -7.69 -13.41
C GLU A 105 -18.43 -7.97 -12.05
N GLU A 106 -18.08 -9.08 -11.41
CA GLU A 106 -18.53 -9.40 -10.05
C GLU A 106 -18.01 -8.38 -9.01
N ALA A 107 -16.73 -8.00 -9.10
CA ALA A 107 -16.15 -6.99 -8.21
C ALA A 107 -16.82 -5.62 -8.36
N LEU A 108 -17.20 -5.24 -9.59
CA LEU A 108 -17.95 -4.01 -9.87
C LEU A 108 -19.38 -4.11 -9.32
N LYS A 109 -20.07 -5.22 -9.58
CA LYS A 109 -21.45 -5.45 -9.14
C LYS A 109 -21.60 -5.50 -7.62
N SER A 110 -20.65 -6.15 -6.93
CA SER A 110 -20.61 -6.24 -5.46
C SER A 110 -20.17 -4.94 -4.80
N GLY A 111 -19.60 -3.99 -5.55
CA GLY A 111 -19.01 -2.77 -5.03
C GLY A 111 -17.63 -2.96 -4.38
N LEU A 112 -17.05 -4.18 -4.46
CA LEU A 112 -15.67 -4.43 -4.05
C LEU A 112 -14.68 -3.56 -4.83
N MET A 113 -14.95 -3.34 -6.12
CA MET A 113 -14.21 -2.40 -6.96
C MET A 113 -15.00 -1.09 -7.12
N ASN A 114 -14.40 0.01 -6.66
CA ASN A 114 -15.04 1.32 -6.75
C ASN A 114 -14.79 1.98 -8.12
N THR A 115 -15.86 2.33 -8.83
CA THR A 115 -15.78 2.97 -10.16
C THR A 115 -15.08 4.34 -10.14
N LYS A 116 -15.05 5.03 -8.99
CA LYS A 116 -14.38 6.34 -8.85
C LYS A 116 -12.86 6.28 -9.05
N VAL A 117 -12.23 5.12 -8.89
CA VAL A 117 -10.77 4.97 -8.96
C VAL A 117 -10.28 4.33 -10.26
N LEU A 118 -11.18 4.10 -11.22
CA LEU A 118 -10.85 3.48 -12.52
C LEU A 118 -10.34 4.50 -13.56
N GLY A 119 -10.66 5.78 -13.37
CA GLY A 119 -10.25 6.86 -14.27
C GLY A 119 -8.89 7.47 -13.93
N VAL A 120 -8.43 8.36 -14.81
CA VAL A 120 -7.26 9.20 -14.57
C VAL A 120 -7.57 10.26 -13.52
N ASN A 121 -6.68 10.40 -12.54
CA ASN A 121 -6.73 11.45 -11.54
C ASN A 121 -5.41 12.25 -11.53
N ILE A 122 -5.42 13.38 -12.25
CA ILE A 122 -4.26 14.27 -12.35
C ILE A 122 -3.84 14.87 -11.02
N LYS A 123 -4.77 14.97 -10.05
CA LYS A 123 -4.48 15.49 -8.70
C LYS A 123 -3.44 14.63 -7.97
N THR A 124 -3.23 13.38 -8.40
CA THR A 124 -2.15 12.52 -7.89
C THR A 124 -0.78 13.14 -8.09
N LEU A 125 -0.54 13.82 -9.22
CA LEU A 125 0.72 14.55 -9.46
C LEU A 125 0.87 15.78 -8.55
N LEU A 126 -0.23 16.37 -8.09
CA LEU A 126 -0.23 17.55 -7.22
C LEU A 126 -0.02 17.16 -5.75
N TYR A 127 -0.82 16.24 -5.24
CA TYR A 127 -0.84 15.91 -3.81
C TYR A 127 0.03 14.71 -3.44
N GLN A 128 0.48 13.92 -4.43
CA GLN A 128 1.30 12.73 -4.24
C GLN A 128 0.68 11.69 -3.30
N VAL A 129 -0.66 11.67 -3.21
CA VAL A 129 -1.44 10.78 -2.35
C VAL A 129 -1.76 9.50 -3.13
N PRO A 130 -1.30 8.32 -2.68
CA PRO A 130 -1.61 7.06 -3.34
C PRO A 130 -3.12 6.76 -3.35
N GLY A 131 -3.59 6.05 -4.38
CA GLY A 131 -5.02 5.72 -4.55
C GLY A 131 -5.64 5.02 -3.33
N GLY A 132 -4.98 4.01 -2.77
CA GLY A 132 -5.47 3.31 -1.57
C GLY A 132 -5.57 4.20 -0.33
N MET A 133 -4.69 5.20 -0.21
CA MET A 133 -4.76 6.20 0.87
C MET A 133 -5.96 7.13 0.68
N LEU A 134 -6.28 7.54 -0.55
CA LEU A 134 -7.45 8.36 -0.85
C LEU A 134 -8.77 7.66 -0.48
N SER A 135 -8.90 6.37 -0.83
CA SER A 135 -10.10 5.59 -0.49
C SER A 135 -10.33 5.51 1.02
N ASN A 136 -9.26 5.26 1.79
CA ASN A 136 -9.32 5.22 3.25
C ASN A 136 -9.67 6.59 3.85
N LEU A 137 -9.05 7.67 3.34
CA LEU A 137 -9.35 9.05 3.74
C LEU A 137 -10.84 9.38 3.56
N VAL A 138 -11.42 9.02 2.41
CA VAL A 138 -12.84 9.26 2.14
C VAL A 138 -13.73 8.48 3.13
N SER A 139 -13.38 7.22 3.45
CA SER A 139 -14.12 6.45 4.48
C SER A 139 -14.07 7.14 5.85
N GLN A 140 -12.88 7.56 6.28
CA GLN A 140 -12.67 8.23 7.57
C GLN A 140 -13.49 9.53 7.69
N LEU A 141 -13.52 10.34 6.63
CA LEU A 141 -14.30 11.59 6.61
C LEU A 141 -15.81 11.31 6.61
N LYS A 142 -16.26 10.27 5.89
CA LYS A 142 -17.66 9.85 5.88
C LYS A 142 -18.11 9.36 7.26
N GLU A 143 -17.32 8.51 7.91
CA GLU A 143 -17.59 8.03 9.28
C GLU A 143 -17.65 9.18 10.28
N ALA A 144 -16.85 10.23 10.07
CA ALA A 144 -16.86 11.45 10.88
C ALA A 144 -17.96 12.46 10.49
N GLY A 145 -18.75 12.19 9.45
CA GLY A 145 -19.75 13.13 8.93
C GLY A 145 -19.17 14.44 8.38
N ALA A 146 -17.93 14.41 7.90
CA ALA A 146 -17.13 15.59 7.50
C ALA A 146 -16.60 15.49 6.06
N GLU A 147 -17.39 14.91 5.15
CA GLU A 147 -17.02 14.74 3.74
C GLU A 147 -16.73 16.07 3.02
N ASP A 148 -17.35 17.17 3.49
CA ASP A 148 -17.13 18.54 3.03
C ASP A 148 -15.69 19.03 3.26
N LYS A 149 -14.97 18.45 4.23
CA LYS A 149 -13.59 18.80 4.57
C LYS A 149 -12.53 18.10 3.71
N TYR A 150 -12.93 17.30 2.73
CA TYR A 150 -12.02 16.52 1.89
C TYR A 150 -10.88 17.36 1.28
N GLN A 151 -11.20 18.51 0.69
CA GLN A 151 -10.20 19.36 0.05
C GLN A 151 -9.20 19.95 1.09
N ALA A 152 -9.68 20.34 2.26
CA ALA A 152 -8.83 20.83 3.34
C ALA A 152 -7.83 19.76 3.82
N VAL A 153 -8.23 18.48 3.85
CA VAL A 153 -7.31 17.39 4.20
C VAL A 153 -6.25 17.19 3.12
N LEU A 154 -6.60 17.24 1.84
CA LEU A 154 -5.62 17.12 0.75
C LEU A 154 -4.55 18.21 0.80
N GLU A 155 -4.91 19.42 1.23
CA GLU A 155 -3.99 20.54 1.41
C GLU A 155 -3.15 20.44 2.70
N GLU A 156 -3.64 19.72 3.70
CA GLU A 156 -2.93 19.50 4.97
C GLU A 156 -1.90 18.36 4.86
N ILE A 157 -2.14 17.33 4.06
CA ILE A 157 -1.21 16.21 3.83
C ILE A 157 0.22 16.66 3.50
N PRO A 158 0.48 17.53 2.48
CA PRO A 158 1.84 17.95 2.16
C PRO A 158 2.50 18.75 3.30
N LYS A 159 1.71 19.48 4.11
CA LYS A 159 2.22 20.21 5.27
C LYS A 159 2.66 19.25 6.38
N VAL A 160 1.84 18.24 6.67
CA VAL A 160 2.21 17.19 7.64
C VAL A 160 3.42 16.39 7.15
N ARG A 161 3.44 16.02 5.87
CA ARG A 161 4.58 15.34 5.25
C ARG A 161 5.87 16.15 5.40
N LYS A 162 5.82 17.46 5.16
CA LYS A 162 6.97 18.36 5.34
C LYS A 162 7.44 18.37 6.79
N ASP A 163 6.52 18.50 7.75
CA ASP A 163 6.86 18.49 9.16
C ASP A 163 7.44 17.16 9.63
N PHE A 164 7.10 16.06 8.95
CA PHE A 164 7.63 14.73 9.22
C PHE A 164 8.90 14.40 8.41
N GLY A 165 9.60 15.39 7.85
CA GLY A 165 10.89 15.17 7.19
C GLY A 165 10.77 14.63 5.76
N GLU A 166 9.62 14.83 5.12
CA GLU A 166 9.30 14.44 3.75
C GLU A 166 9.45 12.94 3.43
N PRO A 167 8.87 12.03 4.23
CA PRO A 167 8.90 10.61 3.91
C PRO A 167 8.20 10.36 2.55
N PRO A 168 8.64 9.37 1.76
CA PRO A 168 7.82 8.83 0.68
C PRO A 168 6.46 8.43 1.23
N LEU A 169 5.36 8.79 0.56
CA LEU A 169 4.01 8.42 1.01
C LEU A 169 3.66 7.02 0.49
N VAL A 170 4.11 6.01 1.22
CA VAL A 170 3.83 4.59 0.97
C VAL A 170 3.50 3.93 2.31
N THR A 171 2.85 2.77 2.33
CA THR A 171 2.56 2.08 3.58
C THR A 171 3.86 1.81 4.35
N PRO A 172 3.95 2.18 5.65
CA PRO A 172 2.90 2.74 6.51
C PRO A 172 2.83 4.28 6.60
N SER A 173 3.85 5.01 6.13
CA SER A 173 3.95 6.47 6.28
C SER A 173 2.79 7.23 5.64
N SER A 174 2.24 6.75 4.51
CA SER A 174 1.07 7.35 3.87
C SER A 174 -0.13 7.43 4.82
N GLN A 175 -0.46 6.33 5.51
CA GLN A 175 -1.60 6.28 6.43
C GLN A 175 -1.35 7.18 7.64
N ILE A 176 -0.13 7.18 8.18
CA ILE A 176 0.23 7.99 9.35
C ILE A 176 0.08 9.48 9.03
N VAL A 177 0.65 9.94 7.91
CA VAL A 177 0.54 11.34 7.46
C VAL A 177 -0.92 11.70 7.17
N GLY A 178 -1.66 10.82 6.49
CA GLY A 178 -3.08 11.04 6.15
C GLY A 178 -3.96 11.19 7.37
N THR A 179 -3.89 10.23 8.29
CA THR A 179 -4.69 10.26 9.52
C THR A 179 -4.33 11.47 10.38
N GLN A 180 -3.05 11.85 10.46
CA GLN A 180 -2.68 13.08 11.17
C GLN A 180 -3.24 14.34 10.49
N ALA A 181 -3.26 14.39 9.15
CA ALA A 181 -3.87 15.49 8.41
C ALA A 181 -5.38 15.58 8.64
N VAL A 182 -6.11 14.45 8.64
CA VAL A 182 -7.52 14.39 9.02
C VAL A 182 -7.74 14.95 10.42
N LEU A 183 -6.95 14.51 11.41
CA LEU A 183 -7.07 14.98 12.78
C LEU A 183 -6.85 16.50 12.90
N ASN A 184 -5.83 17.03 12.23
CA ASN A 184 -5.54 18.47 12.23
C ASN A 184 -6.75 19.27 11.69
N VAL A 185 -7.35 18.82 10.58
CA VAL A 185 -8.48 19.48 9.93
C VAL A 185 -9.78 19.35 10.74
N LEU A 186 -10.05 18.18 11.31
CA LEU A 186 -11.25 17.97 12.13
C LEU A 186 -11.21 18.79 13.42
N GLN A 187 -10.03 18.92 14.04
CA GLN A 187 -9.85 19.66 15.29
C GLN A 187 -9.70 21.18 15.09
N GLY A 188 -9.44 21.63 13.87
CA GLY A 188 -9.19 23.05 13.56
C GLY A 188 -7.85 23.57 14.09
N GLU A 189 -6.97 22.70 14.59
CA GLU A 189 -5.66 23.04 15.13
C GLU A 189 -4.64 21.95 14.80
N ARG A 190 -3.49 22.33 14.22
CA ARG A 190 -2.44 21.37 13.85
C ARG A 190 -1.81 20.74 15.10
N TYR A 191 -1.76 19.41 15.10
CA TYR A 191 -1.09 18.60 16.12
C TYR A 191 -1.65 18.79 17.54
N LYS A 192 -2.91 19.22 17.69
CA LYS A 192 -3.59 19.28 18.99
C LYS A 192 -3.74 17.87 19.59
N MET A 193 -4.14 16.90 18.76
CA MET A 193 -3.93 15.48 19.03
C MET A 193 -2.97 14.87 18.03
N ILE A 194 -2.09 13.99 18.52
CA ILE A 194 -1.05 13.33 17.75
C ILE A 194 -1.19 11.83 17.97
N THR A 195 -1.33 11.06 16.89
CA THR A 195 -1.50 9.60 16.99
C THR A 195 -0.25 8.93 17.54
N LYS A 196 -0.42 7.71 18.06
CA LYS A 196 0.70 6.89 18.55
C LYS A 196 1.72 6.65 17.44
N GLU A 197 1.25 6.38 16.23
CA GLU A 197 2.05 6.10 15.06
C GLU A 197 2.82 7.34 14.59
N SER A 198 2.20 8.53 14.63
CA SER A 198 2.88 9.80 14.36
C SER A 198 4.01 10.07 15.36
N LYS A 199 3.76 9.81 16.66
CA LYS A 199 4.81 9.93 17.69
C LYS A 199 5.97 8.97 17.42
N LYS A 200 5.67 7.72 17.02
CA LYS A 200 6.68 6.72 16.65
C LYS A 200 7.54 7.16 15.45
N VAL A 201 6.95 7.76 14.42
CA VAL A 201 7.70 8.36 13.30
C VAL A 201 8.65 9.43 13.82
N LEU A 202 8.15 10.35 14.64
CA LEU A 202 8.93 11.45 15.22
C LEU A 202 9.96 10.98 16.26
N MET A 203 9.82 9.76 16.79
CA MET A 203 10.81 9.08 17.62
C MET A 203 11.90 8.35 16.83
N GLY A 204 11.79 8.26 15.50
CA GLY A 204 12.71 7.51 14.65
C GLY A 204 12.42 6.00 14.57
N GLU A 205 11.29 5.52 15.12
CA GLU A 205 10.93 4.09 15.13
C GLU A 205 10.54 3.54 13.74
N PHE A 206 10.43 4.40 12.74
CA PHE A 206 10.25 4.03 11.33
C PHE A 206 11.51 4.27 10.47
N GLY A 207 12.63 4.61 11.12
CA GLY A 207 13.89 4.92 10.46
C GLY A 207 14.09 6.41 10.19
N GLN A 208 15.14 6.71 9.41
CA GLN A 208 15.56 8.06 9.08
C GLN A 208 14.86 8.58 7.82
N THR A 209 14.42 9.83 7.86
CA THR A 209 13.88 10.55 6.69
C THR A 209 14.94 11.36 5.96
N ILE A 210 14.66 11.73 4.71
CA ILE A 210 15.60 12.45 3.87
C ILE A 210 15.88 13.89 4.35
N LYS A 211 14.90 14.50 5.02
CA LYS A 211 15.03 15.79 5.70
C LYS A 211 14.82 15.62 7.20
N PRO A 212 15.38 16.52 8.03
CA PRO A 212 15.08 16.54 9.45
C PRO A 212 13.58 16.81 9.68
N PHE A 213 13.05 16.27 10.78
CA PHE A 213 11.70 16.61 11.25
C PHE A 213 11.62 18.09 11.65
N ASN A 214 10.41 18.65 11.61
CA ASN A 214 10.16 19.97 12.18
C ASN A 214 10.39 19.90 13.71
N PRO A 215 11.30 20.70 14.28
CA PRO A 215 11.69 20.59 15.68
C PRO A 215 10.54 20.94 16.64
N GLU A 216 9.67 21.89 16.30
CA GLU A 216 8.53 22.26 17.13
C GLU A 216 7.48 21.14 17.16
N VAL A 217 7.21 20.53 16.01
CA VAL A 217 6.26 19.41 15.88
C VAL A 217 6.80 18.18 16.59
N GLN A 218 8.09 17.87 16.43
CA GLN A 218 8.76 16.79 17.15
C GLN A 218 8.65 17.03 18.65
N LYS A 219 9.03 18.23 19.14
CA LYS A 219 8.92 18.59 20.55
C LYS A 219 7.49 18.45 21.10
N LYS A 220 6.47 18.91 20.36
CA LYS A 220 5.06 18.78 20.74
C LYS A 220 4.62 17.30 20.82
N ALA A 221 5.16 16.45 19.96
CA ALA A 221 4.80 15.03 19.89
C ALA A 221 5.45 14.17 20.98
N ILE A 222 6.74 14.39 21.25
CA ILE A 222 7.57 13.48 22.06
C ILE A 222 8.16 14.12 23.32
N GLY A 223 7.98 15.42 23.53
CA GLY A 223 8.46 16.13 24.71
C GLY A 223 9.99 16.13 24.81
N ASP A 224 10.52 15.65 25.94
CA ASP A 224 11.97 15.53 26.22
C ASP A 224 12.55 14.16 25.85
N ALA A 225 11.73 13.26 25.25
CA ALA A 225 12.23 11.96 24.82
C ALA A 225 13.32 12.12 23.75
N THR A 226 14.33 11.25 23.78
CA THR A 226 15.44 11.24 22.82
C THR A 226 15.11 10.31 21.66
N PRO A 227 14.98 10.83 20.41
CA PRO A 227 14.75 10.00 19.22
C PRO A 227 15.86 8.97 19.00
N ILE A 228 15.49 7.78 18.54
CA ILE A 228 16.47 6.78 18.10
C ILE A 228 17.01 7.17 16.72
N THR A 229 18.27 6.82 16.47
CA THR A 229 18.95 7.03 15.18
C THR A 229 19.50 5.74 14.58
N CYS A 230 19.45 4.64 15.33
CA CYS A 230 19.80 3.30 14.84
C CYS A 230 18.67 2.69 14.02
N ARG A 231 18.92 1.50 13.43
CA ARG A 231 17.85 0.73 12.79
C ARG A 231 16.88 0.27 13.89
N PRO A 232 15.56 0.55 13.79
CA PRO A 232 14.61 0.26 14.88
C PRO A 232 14.59 -1.21 15.33
N ALA A 233 14.81 -2.13 14.39
CA ALA A 233 14.86 -3.57 14.67
C ALA A 233 16.09 -4.01 15.47
N ASP A 234 17.11 -3.16 15.65
CA ASP A 234 18.23 -3.44 16.56
C ASP A 234 17.80 -3.39 18.04
N LEU A 235 16.65 -2.77 18.32
CA LEU A 235 16.07 -2.65 19.66
C LEU A 235 14.99 -3.70 19.94
N ILE A 236 14.78 -4.64 19.00
CA ILE A 236 13.77 -5.69 19.12
C ILE A 236 14.48 -7.03 19.33
N GLU A 237 14.28 -7.62 20.50
CA GLU A 237 14.79 -8.96 20.81
C GLU A 237 14.16 -10.04 19.92
N PRO A 238 14.86 -11.16 19.62
CA PRO A 238 14.27 -12.28 18.88
C PRO A 238 12.97 -12.81 19.52
N GLN A 239 11.87 -12.83 18.75
CA GLN A 239 10.54 -13.13 19.28
C GLN A 239 9.94 -14.47 18.84
N LEU A 240 10.58 -15.21 17.92
CA LEU A 240 9.98 -16.41 17.33
C LEU A 240 9.62 -17.47 18.36
N GLU A 241 10.51 -17.76 19.30
CA GLU A 241 10.25 -18.73 20.37
C GLU A 241 9.12 -18.29 21.31
N LYS A 242 8.98 -16.98 21.52
CA LYS A 242 7.84 -16.44 22.29
C LYS A 242 6.52 -16.71 21.56
N PHE A 243 6.45 -16.48 20.25
CA PHE A 243 5.24 -16.74 19.47
C PHE A 243 4.91 -18.23 19.35
N LYS A 244 5.92 -19.09 19.18
CA LYS A 244 5.72 -20.55 19.18
C LYS A 244 5.06 -21.03 20.47
N ASN A 245 5.50 -20.51 21.61
CA ASN A 245 5.02 -20.91 22.93
C ASN A 245 3.76 -20.16 23.39
N ASP A 246 3.19 -19.30 22.54
CA ASP A 246 1.94 -18.61 22.87
C ASP A 246 0.79 -19.64 22.96
N PRO A 247 -0.06 -19.58 24.00
CA PRO A 247 -1.18 -20.52 24.18
C PRO A 247 -2.10 -20.63 22.96
N VAL A 248 -2.33 -19.54 22.23
CA VAL A 248 -3.15 -19.56 21.01
C VAL A 248 -2.49 -20.42 19.95
N VAL A 249 -1.19 -20.24 19.73
CA VAL A 249 -0.43 -21.03 18.76
C VAL A 249 -0.38 -22.49 19.20
N GLN A 250 -0.07 -22.77 20.47
CA GLN A 250 -0.04 -24.13 21.00
C GLN A 250 -1.38 -24.86 20.85
N GLN A 251 -2.50 -24.13 20.98
CA GLN A 251 -3.83 -24.71 20.84
C GLN A 251 -4.22 -24.96 19.38
N TYR A 252 -3.93 -24.01 18.48
CA TYR A 252 -4.55 -23.99 17.14
C TYR A 252 -3.61 -24.30 15.97
N LYS A 253 -2.30 -24.34 16.20
CA LYS A 253 -1.31 -24.55 15.14
C LYS A 253 -1.53 -25.89 14.43
N GLN A 254 -1.58 -25.84 13.11
CA GLN A 254 -1.62 -27.00 12.21
C GLN A 254 -0.36 -27.05 11.32
N GLN A 255 0.32 -25.91 11.11
CA GLN A 255 1.55 -25.80 10.33
C GLN A 255 2.46 -24.67 10.85
N ASP A 256 3.70 -24.58 10.40
CA ASP A 256 4.66 -23.58 10.92
C ASP A 256 4.29 -22.14 10.54
N GLU A 257 3.64 -21.98 9.39
CA GLU A 257 3.12 -20.70 8.88
C GLU A 257 2.02 -20.10 9.77
N ASP A 258 1.35 -20.91 10.61
CA ASP A 258 0.41 -20.39 11.61
C ASP A 258 1.15 -19.56 12.66
N VAL A 259 2.37 -19.95 13.05
CA VAL A 259 3.20 -19.16 13.97
C VAL A 259 3.52 -17.81 13.36
N LEU A 260 3.87 -17.79 12.07
CA LEU A 260 4.18 -16.57 11.33
C LEU A 260 2.93 -15.68 11.15
N SER A 261 1.78 -16.29 10.85
CA SER A 261 0.51 -15.58 10.73
C SER A 261 0.13 -14.91 12.05
N TYR A 262 0.30 -15.64 13.17
CA TYR A 262 0.12 -15.10 14.51
C TYR A 262 1.14 -14.02 14.85
N ALA A 263 2.40 -14.18 14.48
CA ALA A 263 3.44 -13.17 14.71
C ALA A 263 3.16 -11.85 13.98
N LEU A 264 2.58 -11.91 12.77
CA LEU A 264 2.20 -10.73 11.98
C LEU A 264 0.91 -10.07 12.51
N PHE A 265 -0.13 -10.86 12.77
CA PHE A 265 -1.45 -10.36 13.15
C PHE A 265 -2.12 -11.25 14.22
N PRO A 266 -1.72 -11.16 15.50
CA PRO A 266 -2.15 -12.11 16.54
C PRO A 266 -3.68 -12.26 16.63
N ALA A 267 -4.41 -11.15 16.65
CA ALA A 267 -5.87 -11.17 16.77
C ALA A 267 -6.55 -11.75 15.51
N VAL A 268 -6.12 -11.34 14.32
CA VAL A 268 -6.70 -11.82 13.04
C VAL A 268 -6.41 -13.31 12.85
N ALA A 269 -5.18 -13.73 13.15
CA ALA A 269 -4.78 -15.13 13.10
C ALA A 269 -5.59 -15.98 14.08
N THR A 270 -5.80 -15.49 15.32
CA THR A 270 -6.62 -16.19 16.32
C THR A 270 -8.05 -16.45 15.81
N GLU A 271 -8.69 -15.43 15.25
CA GLU A 271 -10.06 -15.57 14.72
C GLU A 271 -10.09 -16.49 13.49
N PHE A 272 -9.09 -16.39 12.60
CA PHE A 272 -8.94 -17.31 11.48
C PHE A 272 -8.75 -18.76 11.94
N PHE A 273 -7.95 -18.99 12.97
CA PHE A 273 -7.71 -20.32 13.53
C PHE A 273 -8.97 -20.95 14.10
N LYS A 274 -9.74 -20.17 14.88
CA LYS A 274 -11.05 -20.60 15.38
C LYS A 274 -12.01 -20.91 14.24
N TYR A 275 -12.05 -20.05 13.22
CA TYR A 275 -12.88 -20.27 12.03
C TYR A 275 -12.48 -21.55 11.30
N ARG A 276 -11.19 -21.78 11.06
CA ARG A 276 -10.66 -22.99 10.42
C ARG A 276 -11.04 -24.25 11.21
N GLU A 277 -10.85 -24.22 12.52
CA GLU A 277 -11.23 -25.33 13.40
C GLU A 277 -12.74 -25.60 13.34
N ALA A 278 -13.57 -24.55 13.37
CA ALA A 278 -15.02 -24.65 13.25
C ALA A 278 -15.45 -25.30 11.93
N GLN A 279 -14.85 -24.90 10.80
CA GLN A 279 -15.11 -25.50 9.49
C GLN A 279 -14.71 -26.98 9.45
N GLN A 280 -13.58 -27.34 10.07
CA GLN A 280 -13.10 -28.73 10.13
C GLN A 280 -13.99 -29.62 11.02
N LYS A 281 -14.45 -29.08 12.16
CA LYS A 281 -15.32 -29.80 13.10
C LYS A 281 -16.80 -29.76 12.70
N LYS A 282 -17.18 -28.94 11.72
CA LYS A 282 -18.57 -28.60 11.37
C LYS A 282 -19.38 -28.08 12.56
N VAL A 283 -18.71 -27.45 13.51
CA VAL A 283 -19.32 -26.85 14.69
C VAL A 283 -19.01 -25.37 14.62
N ASP A 284 -20.03 -24.55 14.38
CA ASP A 284 -19.88 -23.10 14.32
C ASP A 284 -20.04 -22.51 15.74
N PRO A 285 -18.94 -22.07 16.40
CA PRO A 285 -19.02 -21.50 17.73
C PRO A 285 -19.79 -20.17 17.77
N ALA A 286 -19.97 -19.47 16.64
CA ALA A 286 -20.79 -18.26 16.56
C ALA A 286 -22.30 -18.56 16.51
N LYS A 287 -22.68 -19.82 16.26
CA LYS A 287 -24.07 -20.30 16.29
C LYS A 287 -24.38 -21.17 17.50
N ALA A 288 -23.42 -21.36 18.40
CA ALA A 288 -23.60 -22.14 19.60
C ALA A 288 -24.66 -21.50 20.51
N ASP A 289 -25.66 -22.28 20.91
CA ASP A 289 -26.55 -21.91 22.02
C ASP A 289 -25.80 -22.16 23.33
N THR A 290 -25.06 -21.14 23.78
CA THR A 290 -24.28 -21.19 25.01
C THR A 290 -25.14 -21.31 26.27
N ALA A 291 -26.43 -20.95 26.20
CA ALA A 291 -27.35 -21.07 27.32
C ALA A 291 -27.80 -22.52 27.53
N ASN A 292 -28.05 -23.25 26.43
CA ASN A 292 -28.51 -24.64 26.48
C ASN A 292 -27.41 -25.68 26.22
N LYS A 293 -26.16 -25.25 26.06
CA LYS A 293 -25.00 -26.10 25.72
C LYS A 293 -25.23 -26.95 24.46
N ALA A 294 -25.94 -26.40 23.48
CA ALA A 294 -26.26 -27.07 22.23
C ALA A 294 -25.58 -26.36 21.05
N TYR A 295 -25.11 -27.15 20.08
CA TYR A 295 -24.61 -26.62 18.81
C TYR A 295 -25.60 -26.99 17.71
N PRO A 296 -25.97 -26.05 16.82
CA PRO A 296 -26.68 -26.41 15.61
C PRO A 296 -25.75 -27.27 14.76
N VAL A 297 -26.17 -28.52 14.53
CA VAL A 297 -25.54 -29.45 13.60
C VAL A 297 -25.93 -29.07 12.18
#